data_AF-A0A7X2FUA0-F1
#
_entry.id   AF-A0A7X2FUA0-F1
#
_cell.length_a   1.000
_cell.length_b   1.000
_cell.length_c   1.000
_cell.angle_alpha   90.00
_cell.angle_beta   90.00
_cell.angle_gamma   90.00
#
_symmetry.space_group_name_H-M   'P 1'
#
loop_
_entity.id
_entity.type
_entity.pdbx_description
1 polymer ?
#
loop_
_entity_poly.entity_id
_entity_poly.type
_entity_poly.pdbx_seq_one_letter_code
_entity_poly.pdbx_strand_id
1 'polypeptide(L)'
;MRLLLVLPVLLLSTAPAMAVTPEECRTALDALLDEIETNRSYAEDIYRESLKAADTDYEREVWQAEIDKVYDQEERERSRADHMWRDCMAATEG
;
A
#
# COMPACT_ATOMS: atom_id res chain seq x y z
N MET A 1 -14.95 53.75 35.72
CA MET A 1 -15.78 52.83 34.90
C MET A 1 -15.48 51.41 35.35
N ARG A 2 -16.53 50.65 35.60
CA ARG A 2 -16.56 49.33 36.26
C ARG A 2 -16.37 48.18 35.25
N LEU A 3 -15.98 47.02 35.78
CA LEU A 3 -16.15 45.63 35.28
C LEU A 3 -15.11 45.08 34.28
N LEU A 4 -14.29 44.09 34.69
CA LEU A 4 -14.50 42.61 34.69
C LEU A 4 -14.17 42.01 33.31
N LEU A 5 -13.04 41.30 33.16
CA LEU A 5 -12.85 39.84 33.36
C LEU A 5 -12.86 39.11 32.00
N VAL A 6 -12.13 37.99 31.99
CA VAL A 6 -12.21 36.85 31.05
C VAL A 6 -11.29 36.92 29.83
N LEU A 7 -10.10 36.34 30.00
CA LEU A 7 -9.52 35.46 28.98
C LEU A 7 -10.56 34.38 28.62
N PRO A 8 -10.72 34.06 27.33
CA PRO A 8 -10.77 32.69 26.91
C PRO A 8 -9.55 32.44 26.03
N VAL A 9 -8.48 31.85 26.60
CA VAL A 9 -8.16 30.44 26.35
C VAL A 9 -9.39 29.66 25.91
N LEU A 10 -9.25 28.95 24.81
CA LEU A 10 -10.18 27.98 24.19
C LEU A 10 -10.63 28.43 22.81
N LEU A 11 -9.77 28.17 21.84
CA LEU A 11 -10.12 27.34 20.68
C LEU A 11 -8.82 26.67 20.24
N LEU A 12 -8.28 25.82 21.12
CA LEU A 12 -7.55 24.65 20.63
C LEU A 12 -8.56 23.93 19.74
N SER A 13 -8.41 24.08 18.43
CA SER A 13 -9.03 23.20 17.46
C SER A 13 -8.34 21.84 17.62
N THR A 14 -8.68 21.12 18.69
CA THR A 14 -8.49 19.68 18.72
C THR A 14 -9.56 19.13 17.79
N ALA A 15 -9.30 19.21 16.48
CA ALA A 15 -9.88 18.25 15.58
C ALA A 15 -9.62 16.88 16.23
N PRO A 16 -10.64 16.05 16.50
CA PRO A 16 -10.36 14.70 16.92
C PRO A 16 -9.43 14.13 15.85
N ALA A 17 -8.25 13.66 16.25
CA ALA A 17 -7.51 12.74 15.41
C ALA A 17 -8.52 11.63 15.12
N MET A 18 -9.08 11.61 13.92
CA MET A 18 -10.14 10.66 13.58
C MET A 18 -9.53 9.29 13.80
N ALA A 19 -10.07 8.55 14.76
CA ALA A 19 -9.64 7.18 15.00
C ALA A 19 -9.87 6.42 13.69
N VAL A 20 -8.82 5.77 13.19
CA VAL A 20 -8.94 4.95 11.98
C VAL A 20 -9.94 3.83 12.29
N THR A 21 -10.83 3.55 11.34
CA THR A 21 -11.85 2.51 11.49
C THR A 21 -11.39 1.20 10.86
N PRO A 22 -11.92 0.05 11.30
CA PRO A 22 -11.65 -1.24 10.65
C PRO A 22 -12.01 -1.25 9.15
N GLU A 23 -13.06 -0.52 8.76
CA GLU A 23 -13.48 -0.40 7.37
C GLU A 23 -12.46 0.38 6.52
N GLU A 24 -11.91 1.46 7.06
CA GLU A 24 -10.83 2.20 6.40
C GLU A 24 -9.57 1.35 6.25
N CYS A 25 -9.19 0.57 7.28
CA CYS A 25 -8.07 -0.37 7.20
C CYS A 25 -8.30 -1.43 6.11
N ARG A 26 -9.51 -1.97 6.01
CA ARG A 26 -9.86 -2.97 4.99
C ARG A 26 -9.82 -2.38 3.59
N THR A 27 -10.42 -1.21 3.41
CA THR A 27 -10.45 -0.50 2.12
C THR A 27 -9.04 -0.17 1.65
N ALA A 28 -8.17 0.29 2.55
CA ALA A 28 -6.77 0.58 2.24
C ALA A 28 -5.99 -0.70 1.85
N LEU A 29 -6.22 -1.82 2.55
CA LEU A 29 -5.62 -3.10 2.18
C LEU A 29 -6.08 -3.56 0.80
N ASP A 30 -7.37 -3.53 0.52
CA ASP A 30 -7.93 -3.99 -0.75
C ASP A 30 -7.40 -3.13 -1.92
N ALA A 31 -7.32 -1.80 -1.74
CA ALA A 31 -6.72 -0.91 -2.73
C ALA A 31 -5.22 -1.20 -2.97
N LEU A 32 -4.46 -1.46 -1.91
CA LEU A 32 -3.04 -1.78 -2.02
C LEU A 32 -2.82 -3.14 -2.70
N LEU A 33 -3.63 -4.15 -2.40
CA LEU A 33 -3.54 -5.46 -3.05
C LEU A 33 -3.88 -5.38 -4.55
N ASP A 34 -4.88 -4.57 -4.93
CA ASP A 34 -5.22 -4.32 -6.33
C ASP A 34 -4.08 -3.62 -7.08
N GLU A 35 -3.42 -2.64 -6.45
CA GLU A 35 -2.24 -1.97 -7.02
C GLU A 35 -1.06 -2.95 -7.20
N ILE A 36 -0.77 -3.78 -6.20
CA ILE A 36 0.28 -4.80 -6.27
C ILE A 36 0.00 -5.78 -7.41
N GLU A 37 -1.23 -6.27 -7.54
CA GLU A 37 -1.62 -7.20 -8.60
C GLU A 37 -1.55 -6.56 -9.98
N THR A 38 -1.99 -5.30 -10.11
CA THR A 38 -1.91 -4.52 -11.34
C THR A 38 -0.45 -4.31 -11.77
N ASN A 39 0.42 -3.92 -10.84
CA ASN A 39 1.85 -3.70 -11.10
C ASN A 39 2.55 -4.99 -11.55
N ARG A 40 2.31 -6.09 -10.83
CA ARG A 40 2.81 -7.42 -11.19
C ARG A 40 2.34 -7.83 -12.59
N SER A 41 1.05 -7.72 -12.87
CA SER A 41 0.48 -8.11 -14.17
C SER A 41 1.08 -7.29 -15.31
N TYR A 42 1.19 -5.97 -15.13
CA TYR A 42 1.77 -5.08 -16.13
C TYR A 42 3.24 -5.43 -16.42
N ALA A 43 4.05 -5.67 -15.39
CA ALA A 43 5.44 -6.06 -15.56
C ALA A 43 5.57 -7.44 -16.21
N GLU A 44 4.75 -8.42 -15.78
CA GLU A 44 4.73 -9.76 -16.36
C GLU A 44 4.40 -9.73 -17.85
N ASP A 45 3.40 -8.95 -18.28
CA ASP A 45 3.01 -8.85 -19.68
C ASP A 45 4.17 -8.33 -20.55
N ILE A 46 4.89 -7.30 -20.09
CA ILE A 46 6.08 -6.77 -20.79
C ILE A 46 7.17 -7.84 -20.93
N TYR A 47 7.47 -8.56 -19.85
CA TYR A 47 8.50 -9.59 -19.88
C TYR A 47 8.08 -10.81 -20.69
N ARG A 48 6.80 -11.18 -20.69
CA ARG A 48 6.26 -12.23 -21.56
C ARG A 48 6.31 -11.85 -23.03
N GLU A 49 6.07 -10.59 -23.37
CA GLU A 49 6.27 -10.09 -24.74
C GLU A 49 7.74 -10.16 -25.15
N SER A 50 8.64 -9.76 -24.26
CA SER A 50 10.09 -9.81 -24.48
C SER A 50 10.59 -11.25 -24.62
N LEU A 51 10.06 -12.17 -23.82
CA LEU A 51 10.34 -13.61 -23.89
C LEU A 51 9.91 -14.22 -25.23
N LYS A 52 8.76 -13.80 -25.77
CA LYS A 52 8.29 -14.26 -27.10
C LYS A 52 9.19 -13.75 -28.23
N ALA A 53 9.80 -12.59 -28.07
CA ALA A 53 10.69 -11.97 -29.04
C ALA A 53 12.16 -12.44 -28.92
N ALA A 54 12.49 -13.28 -27.93
CA ALA A 54 13.87 -13.73 -27.68
C ALA A 54 14.35 -14.74 -28.73
N ASP A 55 15.49 -14.43 -29.36
CA ASP A 55 16.08 -15.23 -30.43
C ASP A 55 17.03 -16.31 -29.90
N THR A 56 17.60 -16.09 -28.72
CA THR A 56 18.58 -16.99 -28.10
C THR A 56 18.07 -17.66 -26.82
N ASP A 57 18.65 -18.80 -26.46
CA ASP A 57 18.37 -19.46 -25.18
C ASP A 57 18.76 -18.58 -24.00
N TYR A 58 19.89 -17.87 -24.11
CA TYR A 58 20.35 -16.92 -23.10
C TYR A 58 19.32 -15.81 -22.83
N GLU A 59 18.77 -15.19 -23.88
CA GLU A 59 17.73 -14.16 -23.72
C GLU A 59 16.44 -14.73 -23.10
N ARG A 60 16.06 -15.96 -23.46
CA ARG A 60 14.91 -16.64 -22.85
C ARG A 60 15.11 -16.86 -21.35
N GLU A 61 16.30 -17.31 -20.94
CA GLU A 61 16.65 -17.47 -19.53
C GLU A 61 16.60 -16.14 -18.78
N VAL A 62 17.10 -15.06 -19.37
CA VAL A 62 17.05 -13.71 -18.79
C VAL A 62 15.60 -13.27 -18.57
N TRP A 63 14.74 -13.35 -19.59
CA TRP A 63 13.35 -12.91 -19.45
C TRP A 63 12.54 -13.79 -18.51
N GLN A 64 12.81 -15.10 -18.47
CA GLN A 64 12.20 -15.97 -17.48
C GLN A 64 12.60 -15.56 -16.06
N ALA A 65 13.88 -15.24 -15.83
CA ALA A 65 14.33 -14.77 -14.53
C ALA A 65 13.69 -13.42 -14.13
N GLU A 66 13.42 -12.52 -15.07
CA GLU A 66 12.68 -11.27 -14.76
C GLU A 66 11.22 -11.54 -14.40
N ILE A 67 10.55 -12.49 -15.05
CA ILE A 67 9.20 -12.92 -14.66
C ILE A 67 9.21 -13.48 -13.23
N ASP A 68 10.16 -14.35 -12.91
CA ASP A 68 10.27 -14.94 -11.57
C ASP A 68 10.51 -13.85 -10.50
N LYS A 69 11.37 -12.86 -10.79
CA LYS A 69 11.60 -11.71 -9.91
C LYS A 69 10.34 -10.89 -9.64
N VAL A 70 9.43 -10.75 -10.62
CA VAL A 70 8.17 -10.01 -10.45
C VAL A 70 7.27 -10.72 -9.44
N TYR A 71 7.15 -12.05 -9.51
CA TYR A 71 6.38 -12.82 -8.52
C TYR A 71 7.01 -12.76 -7.13
N ASP A 72 8.34 -12.85 -7.04
CA ASP A 72 9.07 -12.67 -5.78
C ASP A 72 8.85 -11.26 -5.17
N GLN A 73 8.75 -10.23 -6.02
CA GLN A 73 8.47 -8.86 -5.58
C GLN A 73 7.03 -8.73 -5.08
N GLU A 74 6.06 -9.23 -5.84
CA GLU A 74 4.66 -9.26 -5.45
C GLU A 74 4.47 -9.93 -4.08
N GLU A 75 5.09 -11.09 -3.84
CA GLU A 75 4.97 -11.79 -2.57
C GLU A 75 5.47 -10.92 -1.39
N ARG A 76 6.61 -10.25 -1.58
CA ARG A 76 7.16 -9.33 -0.57
C ARG A 76 6.26 -8.13 -0.33
N GLU A 77 5.64 -7.59 -1.37
CA GLU A 77 4.71 -6.47 -1.28
C GLU A 77 3.41 -6.87 -0.58
N ARG A 78 2.83 -8.03 -0.93
CA ARG A 78 1.66 -8.60 -0.24
C ARG A 78 1.95 -8.84 1.24
N SER A 79 3.13 -9.37 1.57
CA SER A 79 3.55 -9.54 2.97
C SER A 79 3.64 -8.21 3.71
N ARG A 80 4.18 -7.16 3.07
CA ARG A 80 4.22 -5.80 3.63
C ARG A 80 2.81 -5.23 3.82
N ALA A 81 1.93 -5.41 2.84
CA ALA A 81 0.55 -4.96 2.92
C ALA A 81 -0.19 -5.63 4.09
N ASP A 82 0.00 -6.94 4.29
CA ASP A 82 -0.55 -7.66 5.44
C ASP A 82 -0.03 -7.11 6.78
N HIS A 83 1.28 -6.84 6.87
CA HIS A 83 1.86 -6.20 8.05
C HIS A 83 1.23 -4.83 8.33
N MET A 84 1.09 -3.98 7.30
CA MET A 84 0.45 -2.67 7.43
C MET A 84 -1.01 -2.78 7.86
N TRP A 85 -1.75 -3.75 7.33
CA TRP A 85 -3.13 -4.01 7.73
C TRP A 85 -3.23 -4.42 9.20
N ARG A 86 -2.37 -5.33 9.67
CA ARG A 86 -2.33 -5.73 11.09
C ARG A 86 -2.04 -4.55 12.01
N ASP A 87 -1.09 -3.70 11.65
CA ASP A 87 -0.77 -2.48 12.42
C ASP A 87 -1.95 -1.50 12.41
N CYS A 88 -2.63 -1.35 11.26
CA CYS A 88 -3.84 -0.53 11.14
C CYS A 88 -4.95 -1.05 12.06
N MET A 89 -5.24 -2.35 12.00
CA MET A 89 -6.27 -2.99 12.83
C MET A 89 -5.97 -2.82 14.32
N ALA A 90 -4.72 -3.00 14.76
CA ALA A 90 -4.33 -2.77 16.15
C ALA A 90 -4.60 -1.31 16.59
N ALA A 91 -4.43 -0.34 15.68
CA ALA A 91 -4.74 1.06 15.96
C ALA A 91 -6.25 1.36 16.04
N THR A 92 -7.11 0.50 15.47
CA THR A 92 -8.58 0.63 15.60
C THR A 92 -9.09 0.23 16.98
N GLU A 93 -8.31 -0.58 17.73
CA GLU A 93 -8.74 -1.17 19.00
C GLU A 93 -8.46 -0.29 20.22
N GLY A 94 -7.70 0.81 20.06
CA GLY A 94 -7.57 1.93 21.01
C GLY A 94 -7.38 1.58 22.48
#